data_AF-A0A378BYF3-F1
#
_entry.id   AF-A0A378BYF3-F1
#
_cell.length_a   1.000
_cell.length_b   1.000
_cell.length_c   1.000
_cell.angle_alpha   90.00
_cell.angle_beta   90.00
_cell.angle_gamma   90.00
#
_symmetry.space_group_name_H-M   'P 1'
#
loop_
_entity.id
_entity.type
_entity.pdbx_description
1 polymer ?
#
loop_
_entity_poly.entity_id
_entity_poly.type
_entity_poly.pdbx_seq_one_letter_code
_entity_poly.pdbx_strand_id
1 'polypeptide(L)' 'MNQNDIEAMIQCYMEAEMAVLDGKSVTFNGQQMTMENLSEIRQGRQEWERRLAALITRRRGHPGYRLARF' A
#
# COMPACT_ATOMS: atom_id res chain seq x y z
N MET A 1 4.78 -12.98 1.26
CA MET A 1 4.06 -11.85 1.87
C MET A 1 2.63 -12.28 2.14
N ASN A 2 2.27 -12.39 3.41
CA ASN A 2 0.88 -12.62 3.80
C ASN A 2 0.13 -11.29 3.84
N GLN A 3 -1.20 -11.35 3.82
CA GLN A 3 -2.05 -10.16 3.91
C GLN A 3 -1.68 -9.28 5.11
N ASN A 4 -1.37 -9.93 6.24
CA ASN A 4 -0.97 -9.29 7.49
C ASN A 4 0.32 -8.45 7.36
N ASP A 5 1.30 -8.89 6.56
CA ASP A 5 2.52 -8.12 6.28
C ASP A 5 2.20 -6.83 5.53
N ILE A 6 1.23 -6.89 4.61
CA ILE A 6 0.84 -5.73 3.78
C ILE A 6 0.06 -4.73 4.63
N GLU A 7 -0.85 -5.22 5.48
CA GLU A 7 -1.61 -4.39 6.42
C GLU A 7 -0.68 -3.69 7.44
N ALA A 8 0.32 -4.42 7.97
CA ALA A 8 1.35 -3.84 8.82
C ALA A 8 2.16 -2.76 8.09
N MET A 9 2.50 -2.99 6.82
CA MET A 9 3.21 -1.99 6.01
C MET A 9 2.37 -0.73 5.81
N ILE A 10 1.07 -0.87 5.49
CA ILE A 10 0.15 0.26 5.29
C ILE A 10 0.00 1.10 6.57
N GLN A 11 -0.14 0.45 7.73
CA GLN A 11 -0.15 1.14 9.04
C GLN A 11 1.13 1.95 9.25
N CYS A 12 2.28 1.34 8.97
CA CYS A 12 3.58 1.99 9.10
C CYS A 12 3.70 3.23 8.19
N TYR A 13 3.15 3.19 6.97
CA TYR A 13 3.03 4.36 6.10
C TYR A 13 2.07 5.44 6.63
N MET A 14 1.03 5.05 7.36
CA MET A 14 0.07 5.97 7.96
C MET A 14 0.66 6.70 9.18
N GLU A 15 1.41 5.99 10.01
CA GLU A 15 2.21 6.57 11.09
C GLU A 15 3.30 7.49 10.55
N ALA A 16 3.95 7.09 9.46
CA ALA A 16 4.91 7.93 8.74
C ALA A 16 4.27 9.24 8.26
N GLU A 17 3.08 9.17 7.67
CA GLU A 17 2.34 10.35 7.22
C GLU A 17 2.02 11.31 8.38
N MET A 18 1.59 10.78 9.53
CA MET A 18 1.35 11.58 10.73
C MET A 18 2.63 12.22 11.27
N ALA A 19 3.73 11.49 11.35
CA ALA A 19 5.02 12.01 11.81
C ALA A 19 5.56 13.09 10.85
N VAL A 20 5.42 12.89 9.55
CA VAL A 20 5.82 13.87 8.53
C VAL A 20 4.96 15.12 8.61
N LEU A 21 3.64 14.99 8.84
CA LEU A 21 2.73 16.12 9.09
C LEU A 21 3.10 16.90 10.36
N ASP A 22 3.58 16.20 11.40
CA ASP A 22 4.12 16.80 12.64
C ASP A 22 5.47 17.52 12.42
N GLY A 23 6.03 17.47 11.21
CA GLY A 23 7.33 18.06 10.87
C GLY A 23 8.53 17.17 11.23
N LYS A 24 8.31 15.91 11.60
CA LYS A 24 9.37 14.95 11.87
C LYS A 24 9.77 14.21 10.59
N SER A 25 11.06 13.93 10.49
CA SER A 25 11.57 13.03 9.45
C SER A 25 11.34 11.59 9.86
N VAL A 26 10.76 10.76 9.00
CA VAL A 26 10.60 9.32 9.25
C VAL A 26 11.56 8.53 8.40
N THR A 27 12.32 7.64 9.01
CA THR A 27 13.18 6.71 8.27
C THR A 27 12.38 5.47 7.89
N PHE A 28 11.89 5.43 6.64
CA PHE A 28 11.14 4.32 6.10
C PHE A 28 12.00 3.49 5.15
N ASN A 29 12.09 2.18 5.40
CA ASN A 29 12.86 1.25 4.55
C ASN A 29 14.35 1.65 4.36
N GLY A 30 14.95 2.30 5.37
CA GLY A 30 16.33 2.80 5.31
C GLY A 30 16.49 4.15 4.58
N GLN A 31 15.42 4.71 4.03
CA GLN A 31 15.40 6.05 3.43
C GLN A 31 14.69 7.04 4.35
N GLN A 32 15.24 8.24 4.48
CA GLN A 32 14.62 9.31 5.26
C GLN A 32 13.54 9.99 4.41
N MET A 33 12.28 9.82 4.79
CA MET A 33 11.13 10.48 4.20
C MET A 33 10.77 11.72 5.01
N THR A 34 10.60 12.84 4.31
CA THR A 34 10.26 14.17 4.85
C THR A 34 8.99 14.70 4.20
N MET A 35 8.54 15.92 4.55
CA MET A 35 7.34 16.54 3.95
C MET A 35 7.39 16.63 2.42
N GLU A 36 8.57 16.73 1.81
CA GLU A 36 8.70 16.68 0.33
C GLU A 36 8.27 15.34 -0.26
N ASN A 37 8.37 14.26 0.52
CA ASN A 37 8.01 12.91 0.14
C ASN A 37 6.54 12.58 0.47
N LEU A 38 5.73 13.53 0.96
CA LEU A 38 4.31 13.27 1.28
C LEU A 38 3.55 12.71 0.07
N SER A 39 3.84 13.26 -1.12
CA SER A 39 3.28 12.77 -2.38
C SER A 39 3.74 11.35 -2.71
N GLU A 40 4.97 10.97 -2.36
CA GLU A 40 5.50 9.61 -2.53
C GLU A 40 4.94 8.63 -1.50
N ILE A 41 4.78 9.04 -0.24
CA ILE A 41 4.13 8.24 0.81
C ILE A 41 2.69 7.91 0.40
N ARG A 42 1.95 8.90 -0.11
CA ARG A 42 0.58 8.71 -0.60
C ARG A 42 0.53 7.75 -1.79
N GLN A 43 1.43 7.91 -2.74
CA GLN A 43 1.56 7.01 -3.90
C GLN A 43 1.95 5.59 -3.47
N GLY A 44 2.89 5.45 -2.54
CA GLY A 44 3.29 4.18 -1.97
C GLY A 44 2.12 3.46 -1.30
N ARG A 45 1.32 4.19 -0.50
CA ARG A 45 0.11 3.64 0.13
C ARG A 45 -0.87 3.11 -0.92
N GLN A 46 -1.11 3.89 -1.98
CA GLN A 46 -2.01 3.53 -3.07
C GLN A 46 -1.49 2.31 -3.87
N GLU A 47 -0.17 2.20 -4.02
CA GLU A 47 0.48 1.06 -4.68
C GLU A 47 0.40 -0.22 -3.82
N TRP A 48 0.59 -0.10 -2.50
CA TRP A 48 0.39 -1.20 -1.56
C TRP A 48 -1.07 -1.64 -1.50
N GLU A 49 -2.01 -0.70 -1.54
CA GLU A 49 -3.45 -1.00 -1.61
C GLU A 49 -3.82 -1.69 -2.92
N ARG A 50 -3.27 -1.24 -4.06
CA ARG A 50 -3.40 -1.94 -5.36
C ARG A 50 -2.83 -3.35 -5.30
N ARG A 51 -1.64 -3.53 -4.72
CA ARG A 51 -1.02 -4.86 -4.53
C ARG A 51 -1.86 -5.73 -3.62
N LEU A 52 -2.40 -5.19 -2.53
CA LEU A 52 -3.30 -5.89 -1.61
C LEU A 52 -4.58 -6.33 -2.34
N ALA A 53 -5.22 -5.42 -3.07
CA ALA A 53 -6.41 -5.72 -3.87
C ALA A 53 -6.13 -6.80 -4.92
N ALA A 54 -4.99 -6.74 -5.61
CA ALA A 54 -4.57 -7.78 -6.54
C ALA A 54 -4.33 -9.13 -5.83
N LEU A 55 -3.76 -9.12 -4.63
CA LEU A 55 -3.47 -10.32 -3.85
C LEU A 55 -4.74 -10.94 -3.25
N ILE A 56 -5.69 -10.12 -2.80
CA ILE A 56 -7.04 -10.52 -2.38
C ILE A 56 -7.80 -11.10 -3.58
N THR A 57 -7.74 -10.46 -4.74
CA THR A 57 -8.38 -10.95 -5.98
C THR A 57 -7.80 -12.29 -6.42
N ARG A 58 -6.47 -12.44 -6.34
CA ARG A 58 -5.78 -13.72 -6.60
C ARG A 58 -6.15 -14.80 -5.59
N ARG A 59 -6.24 -14.47 -4.29
CA ARG A 59 -6.66 -15.38 -3.23
C ARG A 59 -8.12 -15.80 -3.33
N ARG A 60 -9.01 -14.87 -3.74
CA ARG A 60 -10.45 -15.15 -3.87
C ARG A 60 -10.79 -16.07 -5.02
N GLY A 61 -9.85 -16.32 -5.95
CA GLY A 61 -10.11 -17.16 -7.10
C GLY A 61 -11.05 -16.46 -8.07
N HIS A 62 -10.63 -16.38 -9.32
CA HIS A 62 -11.44 -15.91 -10.42
C HIS A 62 -12.74 -16.73 -10.57
N PRO A 63 -13.95 -16.12 -10.50
CA PRO A 63 -15.13 -16.68 -11.11
C PRO A 63 -15.43 -15.89 -12.40
N GLY A 64 -15.21 -16.53 -13.56
CA GLY A 64 -16.04 -16.24 -14.73
C GLY A 64 -15.41 -15.50 -15.91
N TYR A 65 -14.37 -16.05 -16.54
CA TYR A 65 -14.30 -15.97 -18.00
C TYR A 65 -15.22 -17.06 -18.57
N ARG A 66 -16.50 -16.72 -18.73
CA ARG A 66 -17.48 -17.33 -19.67
C ARG A 66 -18.72 -16.43 -19.62
N LEU A 67 -19.21 -15.81 -20.69
CA LEU A 67 -19.78 -16.44 -21.88
C LEU A 67 -19.72 -15.45 -23.06
N ALA A 68 -18.97 -15.78 -24.12
CA ALA A 68 -19.38 -15.36 -25.46
C ALA A 68 -20.35 -16.45 -25.95
N ARG A 69 -21.63 -16.10 -26.09
CA ARG A 69 -22.61 -16.95 -26.75
C ARG A 69 -22.77 -16.43 -28.18
N PHE A 70 -22.30 -17.23 -29.14
CA PHE A 70 -22.64 -17.08 -30.56
C PHE A 70 -24.06 -17.59 -30.81
#